data_AF-A0A948BVK7-F1
#
_entry.id   AF-A0A948BVK7-F1
#
_cell.length_a   1.000
_cell.length_b   1.000
_cell.length_c   1.000
_cell.angle_alpha   90.00
_cell.angle_beta   90.00
_cell.angle_gamma   90.00
#
_symmetry.space_group_name_H-M   'P 1'
#
loop_
_entity.id
_entity.type
_entity.pdbx_description
1 polymer ?
#
loop_
_entity_poly.entity_id
_entity_poly.type
_entity_poly.pdbx_seq_one_letter_code
_entity_poly.pdbx_strand_id
1 'polypeptide(L)'
;MNNRNRKTQASIKTELDLTADTLKGKQSVRATFRLPSQAIDLLSIAATQLGLKQKSLFDQLVENRSVLDQVANEARDYETGVNERRQKTFVLSRNSLDSLEQIAVAHKMPRDVLVEVSIRRLMPVISAEQAKQRERTLLLQDLKQFLKQGLEILHKSEKSLGPDDPVSKKITTLTDSCARNIGEIEELVEKGRLMDQL
;
A
#
# COMPACT_ATOMS: atom_id res chain seq x y z
N MET A 1 43.11 -0.41 -55.18
CA MET A 1 43.61 -0.41 -53.79
C MET A 1 42.66 0.44 -52.95
N ASN A 2 41.68 -0.20 -52.30
CA ASN A 2 41.63 -0.42 -50.84
C ASN A 2 41.71 0.88 -50.02
N ASN A 3 40.57 1.37 -49.50
CA ASN A 3 40.34 1.22 -48.06
C ASN A 3 38.87 1.37 -47.67
N ARG A 4 38.48 0.57 -46.69
CA ARG A 4 37.14 0.06 -46.40
C ARG A 4 36.29 1.04 -45.60
N ASN A 5 34.99 1.03 -45.94
CA ASN A 5 33.85 1.38 -45.09
C ASN A 5 34.08 1.01 -43.61
N ARG A 6 34.42 2.00 -42.78
CA ARG A 6 34.19 1.92 -41.34
C ARG A 6 32.74 2.26 -41.06
N LYS A 7 31.92 1.21 -41.08
CA LYS A 7 30.72 1.12 -40.24
C LYS A 7 31.15 1.38 -38.80
N THR A 8 31.01 2.61 -38.31
CA THR A 8 30.94 2.84 -36.86
C THR A 8 29.46 2.80 -36.52
N GLN A 9 29.01 1.59 -36.21
CA GLN A 9 27.77 1.36 -35.50
C GLN A 9 27.80 2.25 -34.25
N ALA A 10 26.97 3.29 -34.22
CA ALA A 10 26.61 3.96 -33.00
C ALA A 10 25.80 2.93 -32.19
N SER A 11 26.52 2.19 -31.35
CA SER A 11 25.94 1.25 -30.41
C SER A 11 25.01 2.02 -29.48
N ILE A 12 23.73 1.74 -29.61
CA ILE A 12 22.68 2.07 -28.64
C ILE A 12 23.18 1.52 -27.30
N LYS A 13 23.61 2.40 -26.39
CA LYS A 13 23.94 2.05 -25.01
C LYS A 13 22.63 1.70 -24.31
N THR A 14 22.30 0.42 -24.30
CA THR A 14 21.18 -0.10 -23.52
C THR A 14 21.53 0.00 -22.02
N GLU A 15 20.71 0.70 -21.25
CA GLU A 15 20.78 0.88 -19.79
C GLU A 15 20.53 -0.42 -19.00
N LEU A 16 21.29 -1.49 -19.25
CA LEU A 16 21.06 -2.82 -18.66
C LEU A 16 22.31 -3.47 -18.06
N ASP A 17 23.38 -2.71 -17.80
CA ASP A 17 24.58 -3.26 -17.16
C ASP A 17 24.38 -3.37 -15.64
N LEU A 18 24.03 -4.58 -15.19
CA LEU A 18 24.14 -5.02 -13.81
C LEU A 18 25.62 -5.05 -13.40
N THR A 19 26.09 -3.97 -12.78
CA THR A 19 27.45 -3.90 -12.23
C THR A 19 27.51 -4.37 -10.78
N ALA A 20 28.70 -4.80 -10.32
CA ALA A 20 28.91 -5.18 -8.92
C ALA A 20 28.50 -4.07 -7.93
N ASP A 21 28.67 -2.80 -8.32
CA ASP A 21 28.28 -1.66 -7.50
C ASP A 21 26.77 -1.48 -7.43
N THR A 22 26.03 -1.71 -8.53
CA THR A 22 24.56 -1.72 -8.50
C THR A 22 24.01 -2.83 -7.59
N LEU A 23 24.67 -4.00 -7.56
CA LEU A 23 24.29 -5.10 -6.68
C LEU A 23 24.62 -4.81 -5.21
N LYS A 24 25.79 -4.22 -4.92
CA LYS A 24 26.17 -3.78 -3.57
C LYS A 24 25.23 -2.67 -3.06
N GLY A 25 24.75 -1.81 -3.93
CA GLY A 25 23.75 -0.78 -3.61
C GLY A 25 22.41 -1.35 -3.13
N LYS A 26 22.01 -2.50 -3.68
CA LYS A 26 20.81 -3.25 -3.27
C LYS A 26 20.99 -4.03 -1.97
N GLN A 27 22.19 -4.06 -1.39
CA GLN A 27 22.45 -4.74 -0.12
C GLN A 27 21.52 -4.19 0.97
N SER A 28 20.90 -5.10 1.71
CA SER A 28 20.04 -4.73 2.83
C SER A 28 20.89 -4.27 4.01
N VAL A 29 20.61 -3.07 4.52
CA VAL A 29 21.23 -2.48 5.71
C VAL A 29 20.16 -2.12 6.73
N ARG A 30 20.56 -1.94 7.99
CA ARG A 30 19.69 -1.48 9.07
C ARG A 30 20.05 -0.05 9.44
N ALA A 31 19.05 0.82 9.54
CA ALA A 31 19.22 2.18 10.05
C ALA A 31 18.12 2.49 11.05
N THR A 32 18.48 3.24 12.09
CA THR A 32 17.57 3.65 13.16
C THR A 32 17.23 5.12 13.00
N PHE A 33 15.94 5.44 13.04
CA PHE A 33 15.40 6.79 12.94
C PHE A 33 14.52 7.07 14.16
N ARG A 34 14.44 8.33 14.60
CA ARG A 34 13.54 8.77 15.67
C ARG A 34 12.30 9.43 15.07
N LEU A 35 11.21 8.67 14.96
CA LEU A 35 10.00 9.07 14.25
C LEU A 35 8.79 9.12 15.20
N PRO A 36 7.77 9.93 14.90
CA PRO A 36 6.47 9.83 15.54
C PRO A 36 5.86 8.43 15.35
N SER A 37 5.15 7.93 16.36
CA SER A 37 4.47 6.62 16.28
C SER A 37 3.57 6.53 15.05
N GLN A 38 2.80 7.58 14.77
CA GLN A 38 1.91 7.65 13.60
C GLN A 38 2.62 7.43 12.27
N ALA A 39 3.85 7.96 12.08
CA ALA A 39 4.60 7.74 10.85
C ALA A 39 5.04 6.26 10.73
N ILE A 40 5.47 5.65 11.84
CA ILE A 40 5.87 4.24 11.86
C ILE A 40 4.68 3.33 11.50
N ASP A 41 3.52 3.63 12.08
CA ASP A 41 2.31 2.85 11.90
C ASP A 41 1.74 3.05 10.48
N LEU A 42 1.77 4.28 9.97
CA LEU A 42 1.39 4.60 8.59
C LEU A 42 2.19 3.79 7.57
N LEU A 43 3.52 3.76 7.71
CA LEU A 43 4.36 2.99 6.80
C LEU A 43 4.05 1.49 6.88
N SER A 44 3.81 0.98 8.09
CA SER A 44 3.47 -0.44 8.29
C SER A 44 2.14 -0.80 7.65
N ILE A 45 1.11 0.02 7.85
CA ILE A 45 -0.22 -0.20 7.30
C ILE A 45 -0.20 -0.04 5.78
N ALA A 46 0.44 1.00 5.27
CA ALA A 46 0.57 1.21 3.84
C ALA A 46 1.27 0.06 3.12
N ALA A 47 2.33 -0.50 3.71
CA ALA A 47 3.00 -1.68 3.17
C ALA A 47 2.03 -2.87 3.07
N THR A 48 1.28 -3.17 4.14
CA THR A 48 0.29 -4.24 4.16
C THR A 48 -0.79 -4.02 3.09
N GLN A 49 -1.33 -2.81 2.98
CA GLN A 49 -2.43 -2.52 2.05
C GLN A 49 -2.02 -2.54 0.58
N LEU A 50 -0.79 -2.13 0.30
CA LEU A 50 -0.23 -2.21 -1.05
C LEU A 50 0.27 -3.63 -1.39
N GLY A 51 0.21 -4.58 -0.45
CA GLY A 51 0.79 -5.92 -0.63
C GLY A 51 2.32 -5.91 -0.77
N LEU A 52 2.98 -4.89 -0.23
CA LEU A 52 4.41 -4.65 -0.33
C LEU A 52 5.13 -5.02 0.97
N LYS A 53 6.37 -5.47 0.86
CA LYS A 53 7.26 -5.55 2.03
C LYS A 53 7.60 -4.13 2.49
N GLN A 54 7.59 -3.89 3.81
CA GLN A 54 7.91 -2.58 4.39
C GLN A 54 9.24 -2.00 3.87
N LYS A 55 10.29 -2.84 3.77
CA LYS A 55 11.58 -2.45 3.16
C LYS A 55 11.41 -1.91 1.74
N SER A 56 10.63 -2.61 0.92
CA SER A 56 10.43 -2.25 -0.49
C SER A 56 9.72 -0.91 -0.62
N LEU A 57 8.67 -0.71 0.17
CA LEU A 57 7.95 0.56 0.21
C LEU A 57 8.85 1.69 0.71
N PHE A 58 9.62 1.45 1.77
CA PHE A 58 10.59 2.42 2.28
C PHE A 58 11.58 2.81 1.18
N ASP A 59 12.21 1.83 0.53
CA ASP A 59 13.17 2.07 -0.54
C ASP A 59 12.56 2.92 -1.66
N GLN A 60 11.34 2.61 -2.11
CA GLN A 60 10.64 3.38 -3.14
C GLN A 60 10.39 4.84 -2.74
N LEU A 61 10.19 5.12 -1.45
CA LEU A 61 9.97 6.48 -0.97
C LEU A 61 11.24 7.33 -0.98
N VAL A 62 12.44 6.74 -0.86
CA VAL A 62 13.68 7.48 -0.57
C VAL A 62 14.85 7.21 -1.52
N GLU A 63 14.77 6.22 -2.41
CA GLU A 63 15.88 5.88 -3.31
C GLU A 63 16.11 6.96 -4.38
N ASN A 64 15.03 7.56 -4.90
CA ASN A 64 15.11 8.59 -5.94
C ASN A 64 15.49 9.96 -5.34
N ARG A 65 16.73 10.38 -5.60
CA ARG A 65 17.29 11.65 -5.11
C ARG A 65 16.52 12.89 -5.56
N SER A 66 16.01 12.92 -6.79
CA SER A 66 15.25 14.07 -7.28
C SER A 66 13.93 14.22 -6.54
N VAL A 67 13.27 13.11 -6.21
CA VAL A 67 12.06 13.11 -5.40
C VAL A 67 12.39 13.49 -3.95
N LEU A 68 13.51 13.00 -3.43
CA LEU A 68 13.94 13.28 -2.06
C LEU A 68 14.38 14.74 -1.86
N ASP A 69 14.94 15.37 -2.90
CA ASP A 69 15.23 16.81 -2.93
C ASP A 69 13.95 17.65 -2.83
N GLN A 70 12.90 17.28 -3.59
CA GLN A 70 11.57 17.90 -3.47
C GLN A 70 11.00 17.74 -2.06
N VAL A 71 11.10 16.53 -1.49
CA VAL A 71 10.70 16.26 -0.09
C VAL A 71 11.48 17.15 0.88
N ALA A 72 12.78 17.35 0.66
CA ALA A 72 13.60 18.21 1.49
C ALA A 72 13.19 19.68 1.42
N ASN A 73 12.69 20.14 0.26
CA ASN A 73 12.15 21.49 0.13
C ASN A 73 10.80 21.63 0.85
N GLU A 74 9.89 20.66 0.70
CA GLU A 74 8.62 20.60 1.45
C GLU A 74 8.85 20.54 2.97
N ALA A 75 9.91 19.85 3.40
CA ALA A 75 10.24 19.67 4.80
C ALA A 75 10.77 20.94 5.50
N ARG A 76 11.16 22.00 4.76
CA ARG A 76 11.65 23.25 5.39
C ARG A 76 10.55 23.98 6.14
N ASP A 77 9.33 23.91 5.62
CA ASP A 77 8.14 24.52 6.23
C ASP A 77 7.45 23.54 7.19
N TYR A 78 8.02 22.34 7.37
CA TYR A 78 7.45 21.31 8.22
C TYR A 78 7.91 21.50 9.67
N GLU A 79 7.00 21.99 10.50
CA GLU A 79 7.21 22.00 11.95
C GLU A 79 7.11 20.57 12.49
N THR A 80 8.21 20.07 13.07
CA THR A 80 8.17 18.80 13.79
C THR A 80 7.28 18.97 15.02
N GLY A 81 6.06 18.44 14.96
CA GLY A 81 5.10 18.55 16.06
C GLY A 81 5.59 17.91 17.36
N VAL A 82 4.90 18.23 18.47
CA VAL A 82 5.19 17.79 19.85
C VAL A 82 4.91 16.29 20.08
N ASN A 83 4.64 15.53 19.03
CA ASN A 83 4.26 14.12 19.14
C ASN A 83 5.40 13.28 19.72
N GLU A 84 5.05 12.30 20.55
CA GLU A 84 6.01 11.37 21.14
C GLU A 84 6.78 10.62 20.03
N ARG A 85 8.11 10.80 20.01
CA ARG A 85 9.00 10.21 19.00
C ARG A 85 9.76 9.05 19.58
N ARG A 86 9.62 7.87 18.96
CA ARG A 86 10.31 6.64 19.35
C ARG A 86 11.38 6.26 18.32
N GLN A 87 12.43 5.59 18.78
CA GLN A 87 13.43 5.02 17.90
C GLN A 87 12.86 3.78 17.20
N LYS A 88 13.03 3.71 15.88
CA LYS A 88 12.64 2.55 15.07
C LYS A 88 13.75 2.22 14.09
N THR A 89 14.20 0.97 14.13
CA THR A 89 15.14 0.42 13.17
C THR A 89 14.39 -0.17 11.98
N PHE A 90 14.70 0.31 10.78
CA PHE A 90 14.19 -0.22 9.52
C PHE A 90 15.28 -0.94 8.74
N VAL A 91 14.86 -1.86 7.89
CA VAL A 91 15.73 -2.45 6.86
C VAL A 91 15.46 -1.71 5.55
N LEU A 92 16.52 -1.25 4.89
CA LEU A 92 16.50 -0.51 3.62
C LEU A 92 17.70 -0.91 2.75
N SER A 93 17.73 -0.49 1.49
CA SER A 93 18.90 -0.67 0.63
C SER A 93 20.03 0.29 1.06
N ARG A 94 21.28 -0.07 0.78
CA ARG A 94 22.42 0.85 0.98
C ARG A 94 22.25 2.12 0.15
N ASN A 95 21.80 2.01 -1.09
CA ASN A 95 21.53 3.16 -1.96
C ASN A 95 20.51 4.13 -1.35
N SER A 96 19.44 3.61 -0.77
CA SER A 96 18.42 4.41 -0.07
C SER A 96 19.02 5.19 1.10
N LEU A 97 19.88 4.55 1.90
CA LEU A 97 20.56 5.21 3.02
C LEU A 97 21.55 6.28 2.54
N ASP A 98 22.31 6.00 1.49
CA ASP A 98 23.27 6.94 0.90
C ASP A 98 22.55 8.15 0.29
N SER A 99 21.42 7.94 -0.39
CA SER A 99 20.56 9.01 -0.91
C SER A 99 20.02 9.89 0.21
N LEU A 100 19.53 9.30 1.31
CA LEU A 100 19.09 10.03 2.50
C LEU A 100 20.21 10.87 3.12
N GLU A 101 21.40 10.31 3.23
CA GLU A 101 22.56 11.00 3.80
C GLU A 101 22.99 12.20 2.95
N GLN A 102 23.06 12.02 1.63
CA GLN A 102 23.46 13.08 0.71
C GLN A 102 22.48 14.25 0.71
N ILE A 103 21.17 13.98 0.65
CA ILE A 103 20.15 15.03 0.67
C ILE A 103 20.09 15.72 2.04
N ALA A 104 20.19 14.96 3.13
CA ALA A 104 20.24 15.52 4.49
C ALA A 104 21.40 16.51 4.66
N VAL A 105 22.60 16.14 4.17
CA VAL A 105 23.77 17.03 4.21
C VAL A 105 23.58 18.25 3.31
N ALA A 106 23.10 18.07 2.07
CA ALA A 106 22.89 19.15 1.12
C ALA A 106 21.87 20.19 1.62
N HIS A 107 20.80 19.75 2.27
CA HIS A 107 19.76 20.63 2.82
C HIS A 107 19.98 21.02 4.29
N LYS A 108 21.08 20.57 4.91
CA LYS A 108 21.41 20.80 6.34
C LYS A 108 20.26 20.43 7.28
N MET A 109 19.67 19.26 7.08
CA MET A 109 18.52 18.78 7.87
C MET A 109 18.69 17.35 8.37
N PRO A 110 18.01 16.97 9.47
CA PRO A 110 18.06 15.60 9.97
C PRO A 110 17.42 14.60 8.98
N ARG A 111 18.06 13.44 8.81
CA ARG A 111 17.51 12.33 8.00
C ARG A 111 16.13 11.89 8.50
N ASP A 112 15.91 11.97 9.81
CA ASP A 112 14.63 11.63 10.45
C ASP A 112 13.47 12.49 9.91
N VAL A 113 13.72 13.77 9.63
CA VAL A 113 12.72 14.68 9.06
C VAL A 113 12.39 14.29 7.62
N LEU A 114 13.42 14.00 6.81
CA LEU A 114 13.23 13.51 5.43
C LEU A 114 12.40 12.22 5.40
N VAL A 115 12.73 11.27 6.28
CA VAL A 115 12.00 10.00 6.38
C VAL A 115 10.55 10.24 6.80
N GLU A 116 10.32 11.09 7.80
CA GLU A 116 8.97 11.38 8.27
C GLU A 116 8.09 12.00 7.19
N VAL A 117 8.59 13.02 6.49
CA VAL A 117 7.84 13.67 5.39
C VAL A 117 7.65 12.71 4.23
N SER A 118 8.66 11.91 3.89
CA SER A 118 8.54 10.86 2.86
C SER A 118 7.43 9.87 3.17
N ILE A 119 7.34 9.41 4.42
CA ILE A 119 6.29 8.50 4.87
C ILE A 119 4.91 9.18 4.86
N ARG A 120 4.81 10.44 5.30
CA ARG A 120 3.54 11.19 5.32
C ARG A 120 2.91 11.33 3.94
N ARG A 121 3.68 11.32 2.86
CA ARG A 121 3.16 11.33 1.48
C ARG A 121 2.28 10.12 1.15
N LEU A 122 2.28 9.07 1.97
CA LEU A 122 1.35 7.96 1.87
C LEU A 122 -0.05 8.28 2.41
N MET A 123 -0.22 9.34 3.21
CA MET A 123 -1.50 9.68 3.83
C MET A 123 -2.66 9.78 2.82
N PRO A 124 -2.54 10.49 1.67
CA PRO A 124 -3.64 10.58 0.71
C PRO A 124 -4.05 9.22 0.15
N VAL A 125 -3.08 8.32 -0.09
CA VAL A 125 -3.34 6.96 -0.58
C VAL A 125 -4.12 6.15 0.46
N ILE A 126 -3.71 6.25 1.73
CA ILE A 126 -4.35 5.53 2.83
C ILE A 126 -5.73 6.10 3.15
N SER A 127 -5.90 7.42 3.16
CA SER A 127 -7.21 8.04 3.38
C SER A 127 -8.20 7.67 2.28
N ALA A 128 -7.77 7.62 1.03
CA ALA A 128 -8.62 7.18 -0.08
C ALA A 128 -9.04 5.71 0.08
N GLU A 129 -8.13 4.84 0.53
CA GLU A 129 -8.45 3.43 0.74
C GLU A 129 -9.33 3.20 1.98
N GLN A 130 -9.12 3.95 3.07
CA GLN A 130 -10.02 3.99 4.23
C GLN A 130 -11.44 4.39 3.82
N ALA A 131 -11.60 5.39 2.95
CA ALA A 131 -12.90 5.80 2.46
C ALA A 131 -13.61 4.65 1.74
N LYS A 132 -12.93 3.95 0.83
CA LYS A 132 -13.49 2.76 0.17
C LYS A 132 -13.84 1.67 1.18
N GLN A 133 -13.03 1.49 2.22
CA GLN A 133 -13.27 0.47 3.24
C GLN A 133 -14.54 0.75 4.06
N ARG A 134 -14.81 2.02 4.36
CA ARG A 134 -16.09 2.43 4.98
C ARG A 134 -17.27 2.10 4.08
N GLU A 135 -17.19 2.44 2.80
CA GLU A 135 -18.25 2.11 1.82
C GLU A 135 -18.48 0.60 1.71
N ARG A 136 -17.42 -0.21 1.66
CA ARG A 136 -17.55 -1.69 1.66
C ARG A 136 -18.27 -2.21 2.90
N THR A 137 -18.02 -1.60 4.05
CA THR A 137 -18.68 -1.98 5.32
C THR A 137 -20.17 -1.67 5.29
N LEU A 138 -20.55 -0.50 4.76
CA LEU A 138 -21.96 -0.12 4.59
C LEU A 138 -22.66 -1.06 3.61
N LEU A 139 -22.06 -1.33 2.44
CA LEU A 139 -22.62 -2.26 1.46
C LEU A 139 -22.78 -3.67 2.00
N LEU A 140 -21.87 -4.14 2.86
CA LEU A 140 -22.01 -5.44 3.52
C LEU A 140 -23.24 -5.48 4.44
N GLN A 141 -23.55 -4.38 5.13
CA GLN A 141 -24.76 -4.29 5.95
C GLN A 141 -26.02 -4.35 5.09
N ASP A 142 -26.05 -3.62 3.97
CA ASP A 142 -27.15 -3.65 3.01
C ASP A 142 -27.38 -5.06 2.44
N LEU A 143 -26.29 -5.75 2.08
CA LEU A 143 -26.37 -7.13 1.58
C LEU A 143 -26.89 -8.10 2.64
N LYS A 144 -26.47 -7.95 3.91
CA LYS A 144 -27.00 -8.75 5.02
C LYS A 144 -28.50 -8.52 5.22
N GLN A 145 -28.97 -7.28 5.06
CA GLN A 145 -30.40 -6.96 5.09
C GLN A 145 -31.15 -7.56 3.90
N PHE A 146 -30.58 -7.48 2.69
CA PHE A 146 -31.15 -8.10 1.50
C PHE A 146 -31.30 -9.61 1.65
N LEU A 147 -30.29 -10.31 2.19
CA LEU A 147 -30.39 -11.75 2.46
C LEU A 147 -31.54 -12.07 3.43
N LYS A 148 -31.71 -11.27 4.49
CA LYS A 148 -32.83 -11.43 5.42
C LYS A 148 -34.18 -11.36 4.71
N GLN A 149 -34.37 -10.39 3.82
CA GLN A 149 -35.59 -10.28 3.00
C GLN A 149 -35.75 -11.49 2.08
N GLY A 150 -34.67 -11.97 1.46
CA GLY A 150 -34.67 -13.18 0.64
C GLY A 150 -35.14 -14.42 1.41
N LEU A 151 -34.70 -14.58 2.67
CA LEU A 151 -35.11 -15.67 3.55
C LEU A 151 -36.59 -15.56 3.96
N GLU A 152 -37.12 -14.35 4.16
CA GLU A 152 -38.56 -14.14 4.41
C GLU A 152 -39.41 -14.53 3.18
N ILE A 153 -38.94 -14.22 1.97
CA ILE A 153 -39.59 -14.63 0.72
C ILE A 153 -39.56 -16.15 0.56
N LEU A 154 -38.42 -16.79 0.85
CA LEU A 154 -38.29 -18.25 0.83
C LEU A 154 -39.28 -18.90 1.79
N HIS A 155 -39.34 -18.42 3.04
CA HIS A 155 -40.29 -18.94 4.02
C HIS A 155 -41.74 -18.82 3.54
N LYS A 156 -42.08 -17.69 2.89
CA LYS A 156 -43.41 -17.48 2.31
C LYS A 156 -43.69 -18.44 1.15
N SER A 157 -42.72 -18.69 0.26
CA SER A 157 -42.90 -19.62 -0.86
C SER A 157 -43.04 -21.06 -0.37
N GLU A 158 -42.21 -21.48 0.58
CA GLU A 158 -42.30 -22.83 1.17
C GLU A 158 -43.64 -23.05 1.86
N LYS A 159 -44.17 -22.04 2.57
CA LYS A 159 -45.49 -22.12 3.21
C LYS A 159 -46.66 -22.14 2.20
N SER A 160 -46.55 -21.43 1.08
CA SER A 160 -47.66 -21.23 0.15
C SER A 160 -47.70 -22.26 -0.97
N LEU A 161 -46.53 -22.70 -1.44
CA LEU A 161 -46.38 -23.59 -2.61
C LEU A 161 -45.81 -24.95 -2.21
N GLY A 162 -45.21 -25.06 -1.02
CA GLY A 162 -44.46 -26.24 -0.58
C GLY A 162 -42.96 -26.11 -0.91
N PRO A 163 -42.10 -26.83 -0.17
CA PRO A 163 -40.65 -26.80 -0.37
C PRO A 163 -40.21 -27.48 -1.69
N ASP A 164 -41.02 -28.39 -2.21
CA ASP A 164 -40.70 -29.13 -3.44
C ASP A 164 -41.10 -28.41 -4.73
N ASP A 165 -41.86 -27.32 -4.62
CA ASP A 165 -42.31 -26.52 -5.76
C ASP A 165 -41.11 -25.94 -6.54
N PRO A 166 -41.14 -25.93 -7.88
CA PRO A 166 -40.04 -25.39 -8.69
C PRO A 166 -39.67 -23.94 -8.35
N VAL A 167 -40.63 -23.09 -7.98
CA VAL A 167 -40.38 -21.69 -7.60
C VAL A 167 -39.69 -21.64 -6.25
N SER A 168 -40.16 -22.39 -5.25
CA SER A 168 -39.51 -22.50 -3.94
C SER A 168 -38.06 -22.96 -4.07
N LYS A 169 -37.79 -24.02 -4.85
CA LYS A 169 -36.42 -24.51 -5.11
C LYS A 169 -35.51 -23.47 -5.76
N LYS A 170 -36.05 -22.65 -6.68
CA LYS A 170 -35.29 -21.56 -7.29
C LYS A 170 -34.97 -20.46 -6.27
N ILE A 171 -35.91 -20.12 -5.40
CA ILE A 171 -35.68 -19.15 -4.33
C ILE A 171 -34.62 -19.67 -3.36
N THR A 172 -34.68 -20.94 -2.94
CA THR A 172 -33.63 -21.57 -2.12
C THR A 172 -32.25 -21.44 -2.77
N THR A 173 -32.14 -21.75 -4.05
CA THR A 173 -30.88 -21.64 -4.80
C THR A 173 -30.34 -20.20 -4.81
N LEU A 174 -31.22 -19.21 -4.92
CA LEU A 174 -30.86 -17.79 -4.88
C LEU A 174 -30.37 -17.38 -3.48
N THR A 175 -31.09 -17.77 -2.41
CA THR A 175 -30.70 -17.43 -1.04
C THR A 175 -29.39 -18.09 -0.64
N ASP A 176 -29.18 -19.35 -1.01
CA ASP A 176 -27.94 -20.09 -0.70
C ASP A 176 -26.73 -19.48 -1.42
N SER A 177 -26.91 -19.08 -2.68
CA SER A 177 -25.85 -18.42 -3.43
C SER A 177 -25.55 -17.03 -2.88
N CYS A 178 -26.59 -16.28 -2.48
CA CYS A 178 -26.44 -14.98 -1.83
C CYS A 178 -25.69 -15.11 -0.49
N ALA A 179 -26.07 -16.08 0.36
CA ALA A 179 -25.43 -16.31 1.65
C ALA A 179 -23.94 -16.64 1.52
N ARG A 180 -23.58 -17.51 0.57
CA ARG A 180 -22.17 -17.82 0.27
C ARG A 180 -21.38 -16.58 -0.15
N ASN A 181 -21.89 -15.83 -1.13
CA ASN A 181 -21.23 -14.62 -1.62
C ASN A 181 -21.07 -13.55 -0.52
N ILE A 182 -22.07 -13.39 0.35
CA ILE A 182 -21.98 -12.47 1.49
C ILE A 182 -20.88 -12.90 2.46
N GLY A 183 -20.72 -14.20 2.71
CA GLY A 183 -19.62 -14.73 3.52
C GLY A 183 -18.25 -14.41 2.93
N GLU A 184 -18.08 -14.59 1.62
CA GLU A 184 -16.83 -14.23 0.92
C GLU A 184 -16.55 -12.72 0.99
N ILE A 185 -17.58 -11.88 0.83
CA ILE A 185 -17.45 -10.43 0.95
C ILE A 185 -17.10 -10.04 2.39
N GLU A 186 -17.68 -10.68 3.39
CA GLU A 186 -17.38 -10.44 4.80
C GLU A 186 -15.90 -10.70 5.11
N GLU A 187 -15.33 -11.79 4.59
CA GLU A 187 -13.89 -12.05 4.74
C GLU A 187 -13.01 -10.96 4.10
N LEU A 188 -13.43 -10.42 2.94
CA LEU A 188 -12.71 -9.32 2.28
C LEU A 188 -12.80 -8.03 3.10
N VAL A 189 -13.97 -7.73 3.67
CA VAL A 189 -14.19 -6.56 4.52
C VAL A 189 -13.37 -6.68 5.82
N GLU A 190 -13.37 -7.85 6.47
CA GLU A 190 -12.60 -8.07 7.71
C GLU A 190 -11.09 -7.92 7.49
N LYS A 191 -10.55 -8.37 6.35
CA LYS A 191 -9.14 -8.15 6.00
C LYS A 191 -8.77 -6.66 5.91
N GLY A 192 -9.71 -5.81 5.49
CA GLY A 192 -9.51 -4.37 5.36
C GLY A 192 -9.62 -3.57 6.67
N ARG A 193 -10.09 -4.19 7.76
CA ARG A 193 -10.42 -3.53 9.04
C ARG A 193 -9.21 -2.96 9.78
N LEU A 194 -8.01 -3.45 9.47
CA LEU A 194 -6.74 -2.92 10.00
C LEU A 194 -6.52 -1.44 9.63
N MET A 195 -7.24 -0.90 8.63
CA MET A 195 -7.13 0.50 8.22
C MET A 195 -7.88 1.48 9.14
N ASP A 196 -8.86 1.03 9.91
CA ASP A 196 -9.66 1.92 10.76
C ASP A 196 -8.93 2.34 12.04
N GLN A 197 -7.71 1.82 12.28
CA GLN A 197 -6.95 1.98 13.53
C GLN A 197 -5.82 3.04 13.45
N LEU A 198 -5.79 3.87 12.40
CA LEU A 198 -4.78 4.93 12.17
C LEU A 198 -5.18 6.31 12.69
#